data_AF-A0A2D9VRR2-F1
#
_entry.id   AF-A0A2D9VRR2-F1
#
_cell.length_a   1.000
_cell.length_b   1.000
_cell.length_c   1.000
_cell.angle_alpha   90.00
_cell.angle_beta   90.00
_cell.angle_gamma   90.00
#
_symmetry.space_group_name_H-M   'P 1'
#
loop_
_entity.id
_entity.type
_entity.pdbx_description
1 polymer ?
#
loop_
_entity_poly.entity_id
_entity_poly.type
_entity_poly.pdbx_seq_one_letter_code
_entity_poly.pdbx_strand_id
1 'polypeptide(L)' 'MIQNKKKFKNGIQKIALAIAFLPGPILFVLSSHNNHMTKLINVTLSILGGGLMIACVIFGFLGLRDLLSGFFDPPNE' A
#
# COMPACT_ATOMS: atom_id res chain seq x y z
N MET A 1 18.87 0.35 17.45
CA MET A 1 18.46 1.52 18.25
C MET A 1 17.81 2.49 17.27
N ILE A 2 16.53 2.85 17.42
CA ILE A 2 15.82 3.73 16.47
C ILE A 2 16.49 5.11 16.55
N GLN A 3 17.14 5.54 15.46
CA GLN A 3 17.89 6.80 15.42
C GLN A 3 16.94 8.00 15.25
N ASN A 4 15.93 7.87 14.38
CA ASN A 4 14.96 8.93 14.13
C ASN A 4 13.52 8.45 14.34
N LYS A 5 13.00 8.67 15.56
CA LYS A 5 11.65 8.24 15.96
C LYS A 5 10.52 8.84 15.12
N LYS A 6 10.72 10.05 14.58
CA LYS A 6 9.72 10.74 13.75
C LYS A 6 9.58 10.06 12.38
N LYS A 7 10.70 9.83 11.69
CA LYS A 7 10.73 9.08 10.41
C LYS A 7 10.19 7.66 10.60
N PHE A 8 10.59 6.99 11.67
CA PHE A 8 10.10 5.65 12.02
C PHE A 8 8.58 5.59 12.23
N LYS A 9 8.01 6.53 13.00
CA LYS A 9 6.55 6.61 13.22
C LYS A 9 5.79 6.88 11.92
N ASN A 10 6.30 7.78 11.07
CA ASN A 10 5.70 8.06 9.77
C ASN A 10 5.76 6.83 8.84
N GLY A 11 6.85 6.07 8.87
CA GLY A 11 6.98 4.82 8.12
C GLY A 11 5.94 3.79 8.53
N ILE A 12 5.74 3.57 9.84
CA ILE A 12 4.67 2.67 10.35
C ILE A 12 3.28 3.13 9.89
N GLN A 13 2.98 4.43 9.94
CA GLN A 13 1.69 4.95 9.49
C GLN A 13 1.45 4.69 8.00
N LYS A 14 2.48 4.87 7.17
CA LYS A 14 2.40 4.58 5.72
C LYS A 14 2.25 3.08 5.45
N ILE A 15 2.92 2.22 6.21
CA ILE A 15 2.71 0.76 6.12
C ILE A 15 1.29 0.37 6.56
N ALA A 16 0.77 0.96 7.63
CA ALA A 16 -0.60 0.71 8.07
C ALA A 16 -1.62 1.11 6.99
N LEU A 17 -1.40 2.25 6.31
CA LEU A 17 -2.19 2.64 5.14
C LEU A 17 -2.04 1.65 3.99
N ALA A 18 -0.83 1.19 3.68
CA ALA A 18 -0.62 0.16 2.66
C ALA A 18 -1.42 -1.13 2.96
N ILE A 19 -1.41 -1.58 4.23
CA ILE A 19 -2.19 -2.75 4.67
C ILE A 19 -3.70 -2.48 4.55
N ALA A 20 -4.18 -1.27 4.82
CA ALA A 20 -5.59 -0.92 4.62
C ALA A 20 -6.01 -0.99 3.13
N PHE A 21 -5.06 -0.79 2.21
CA PHE A 21 -5.27 -0.88 0.75
C PHE A 21 -4.99 -2.25 0.14
N LEU A 22 -4.58 -3.24 0.96
CA LEU A 22 -4.33 -4.63 0.58
C LEU A 22 -5.55 -5.37 -0.03
N PRO A 23 -6.82 -4.98 0.26
CA PRO A 23 -7.95 -5.46 -0.52
C PRO A 23 -7.89 -5.11 -2.01
N GLY A 24 -7.17 -4.06 -2.42
CA GLY A 24 -7.05 -3.63 -3.82
C GLY A 24 -6.55 -4.73 -4.77
N PRO A 25 -5.34 -5.27 -4.55
CA PRO A 25 -4.83 -6.41 -5.32
C PRO A 25 -5.80 -7.60 -5.36
N ILE A 26 -6.47 -7.89 -4.24
CA ILE A 26 -7.44 -8.99 -4.14
C ILE A 26 -8.64 -8.73 -5.06
N LEU A 27 -9.22 -7.53 -5.00
CA LEU A 27 -10.35 -7.11 -5.85
C LEU A 27 -9.97 -7.11 -7.34
N PHE A 28 -8.75 -6.70 -7.67
CA PHE A 28 -8.24 -6.73 -9.04
C PHE A 28 -8.14 -8.16 -9.58
N VAL A 29 -7.51 -9.07 -8.83
CA VAL A 29 -7.38 -10.49 -9.23
C VAL A 29 -8.74 -11.17 -9.34
N LEU A 30 -9.66 -10.88 -8.42
CA LEU A 30 -11.03 -11.39 -8.44
C LEU A 30 -11.78 -10.94 -9.69
N SER A 31 -11.60 -9.69 -10.15
CA SER A 31 -12.18 -9.22 -11.42
C SER A 31 -11.59 -9.94 -12.64
N SER A 32 -10.29 -10.25 -12.60
CA SER A 32 -9.60 -10.86 -13.74
C SER A 32 -9.95 -12.34 -13.95
N HIS A 33 -10.47 -13.03 -12.93
CA HIS A 33 -10.71 -14.48 -12.97
C HIS A 33 -12.19 -14.89 -12.85
N ASN A 34 -13.12 -13.95 -12.58
CA ASN A 34 -14.55 -14.24 -12.51
C ASN A 34 -15.29 -13.93 -13.81
N ASN A 35 -15.40 -14.93 -14.69
CA ASN A 35 -16.17 -14.84 -15.93
C ASN A 35 -17.70 -14.86 -15.73
N HIS A 36 -18.18 -15.21 -14.53
CA HIS A 36 -19.61 -15.26 -14.20
C HIS A 36 -20.18 -13.92 -13.71
N MET A 37 -19.35 -12.91 -13.43
CA MET A 37 -19.84 -11.60 -13.01
C MET A 37 -20.27 -10.74 -14.21
N THR A 38 -21.32 -9.95 -14.02
CA THR A 38 -21.79 -8.98 -15.01
C THR A 38 -20.64 -8.05 -15.43
N LYS A 39 -20.48 -7.80 -16.74
CA LYS A 39 -19.38 -6.97 -17.31
C LYS A 39 -19.16 -5.66 -16.55
N LEU A 40 -20.25 -5.01 -16.11
CA LEU A 40 -20.22 -3.73 -15.40
C LEU A 40 -19.60 -3.84 -14.01
N ILE A 41 -19.91 -4.91 -13.27
CA ILE A 41 -19.31 -5.20 -11.96
C ILE A 41 -17.82 -5.53 -12.15
N ASN A 42 -17.49 -6.25 -13.20
CA ASN A 42 -16.12 -6.67 -13.47
C ASN A 42 -15.20 -5.48 -13.78
N VAL A 43 -15.65 -4.57 -14.64
CA VAL A 43 -14.94 -3.31 -14.94
C VAL A 43 -14.80 -2.45 -13.68
N THR A 44 -15.85 -2.34 -12.87
CA THR A 44 -15.83 -1.53 -11.63
C THR A 44 -14.82 -2.08 -10.62
N LEU A 45 -14.81 -3.40 -10.39
CA LEU A 45 -13.85 -4.08 -9.52
C LEU A 45 -12.42 -3.98 -10.05
N SER A 46 -12.22 -4.02 -11.36
CA SER A 46 -10.90 -3.91 -11.97
C SER A 46 -10.32 -2.50 -11.81
N ILE A 47 -11.14 -1.46 -12.01
CA ILE A 47 -10.72 -0.06 -11.83
C ILE A 47 -10.46 0.24 -10.34
N LEU A 48 -11.39 -0.11 -9.45
CA LEU A 48 -11.21 0.08 -8.00
C LEU A 48 -10.04 -0.72 -7.46
N GLY A 49 -9.98 -2.02 -7.80
CA GLY A 49 -8.91 -2.91 -7.38
C GLY A 49 -7.55 -2.44 -7.89
N GLY A 50 -7.45 -2.04 -9.16
CA GLY A 50 -6.24 -1.50 -9.76
C GLY A 50 -5.78 -0.20 -9.09
N GLY A 51 -6.69 0.74 -8.84
CA GLY A 51 -6.38 1.99 -8.14
C GLY A 51 -5.90 1.76 -6.71
N LEU A 52 -6.59 0.90 -5.95
CA LEU A 52 -6.21 0.53 -4.59
C LEU A 52 -4.89 -0.26 -4.55
N MET A 53 -4.62 -1.10 -5.55
CA MET A 53 -3.35 -1.80 -5.71
C MET A 53 -2.19 -0.83 -5.91
N ILE A 54 -2.33 0.15 -6.79
CA ILE A 54 -1.29 1.16 -7.02
C ILE A 54 -1.01 1.94 -5.73
N ALA A 55 -2.07 2.38 -5.02
CA ALA A 55 -1.94 3.06 -3.74
C ALA A 55 -1.23 2.18 -2.69
N CYS A 56 -1.61 0.91 -2.57
CA CYS A 56 -1.00 -0.07 -1.67
C CYS A 56 0.52 -0.19 -1.93
N VAL A 57 0.92 -0.32 -3.18
CA VAL A 57 2.33 -0.45 -3.56
C VAL A 57 3.10 0.82 -3.24
N ILE A 58 2.57 1.99 -3.59
CA ILE A 58 3.23 3.28 -3.33
C ILE A 58 3.41 3.51 -1.83
N PHE A 59 2.37 3.36 -1.02
CA PHE A 59 2.46 3.52 0.43
C PHE A 59 3.35 2.46 1.08
N GLY A 60 3.37 1.23 0.55
CA GLY A 60 4.26 0.17 0.99
C GLY A 60 5.73 0.55 0.81
N PHE A 61 6.12 0.99 -0.39
CA PHE A 61 7.49 1.43 -0.67
C PHE A 61 7.90 2.68 0.13
N LEU A 62 7.02 3.68 0.20
CA LEU A 62 7.28 4.90 0.98
C LEU A 62 7.39 4.61 2.48
N GLY A 63 6.54 3.72 3.00
CA GLY A 63 6.58 3.31 4.40
C GLY A 63 7.85 2.52 4.74
N LEU A 64 8.26 1.62 3.85
CA LEU A 64 9.51 0.86 4.01
C LEU A 64 10.73 1.80 3.99
N ARG A 65 10.76 2.76 3.05
CA ARG A 65 11.82 3.78 2.96
C ARG A 65 11.92 4.59 4.24
N ASP A 66 10.80 5.08 4.78
CA ASP A 66 10.76 5.89 6.00
C ASP A 66 11.10 5.09 7.26
N LEU A 67 10.74 3.80 7.30
CA LEU A 67 11.13 2.90 8.37
C LEU A 67 12.65 2.68 8.38
N LEU A 68 13.21 2.35 7.21
CA LEU A 68 14.64 2.11 7.06
C LEU A 68 15.45 3.39 7.36
N SER A 69 15.03 4.55 6.84
CA SER A 69 15.68 5.82 7.18
C SER A 69 15.55 6.15 8.67
N GLY A 70 14.48 5.73 9.35
CA GLY A 70 14.36 5.84 10.80
C GLY A 70 15.40 5.04 11.60
N PHE A 71 15.96 3.98 11.01
CA PHE A 71 17.02 3.15 11.62
C PHE A 71 18.44 3.61 11.23
N PHE A 72 18.62 4.09 10.01
CA PHE A 72 19.94 4.35 9.42
C PHE A 72 20.30 5.83 9.31
N ASP A 73 19.33 6.76 9.30
CA ASP A 73 19.63 8.20 9.25
C ASP A 73 19.84 8.76 10.66
N PRO A 74 20.91 9.55 10.88
CA PRO A 74 21.14 10.23 12.14
C PRO A 74 20.02 11.26 12.42
N PRO A 75 19.80 11.64 13.69
CA PRO A 75 18.68 12.51 14.10
C PRO A 75 18.68 13.93 13.52
N ASN A 76 19.79 14.37 12.91
CA ASN A 76 20.06 15.78 12.56
C ASN A 76 20.13 16.09 11.05
N GLU A 77 19.59 15.23 10.18
CA GLU A 77 19.26 15.55 8.78
C GLU A 77 17.75 15.45 8.49
#